data_AF-A0A3D0W146-F1
#
_entry.id   AF-A0A3D0W146-F1
#
_cell.length_a   1.000
_cell.length_b   1.000
_cell.length_c   1.000
_cell.angle_alpha   90.00
_cell.angle_beta   90.00
_cell.angle_gamma   90.00
#
_symmetry.space_group_name_H-M   'P 1'
#
loop_
_entity.id
_entity.type
_entity.pdbx_description
1 polymer ?
#
loop_
_entity_poly.entity_id
_entity_poly.type
_entity_poly.pdbx_seq_one_letter_code
_entity_poly.pdbx_strand_id
1 'polypeptide(L)'
;MDSSEILGVSPDSPAVTAGLQSEDILTEINGETINSWYDLSAVMQNLNTGIISMSYERAGTTYQVDDVVISVIIQMAGISNLEYDEDGQFVAIYNDEPIVGAAFGRAETDGELQSGDLITSLEIDGVNQVVTSWDDIIVFFKTNTRGTITVTYEREGVSNEATYNLISKDALGRLGYQAIVFQIGITPTSEFNLGYTLAYPFKTFYSNMMQVFNTLGLLFDAKEDLGLGDLSGPVGIFTLVSSTASQGFIAILGFTGFLSINIGLLNLMPIPALDGGRLVFLGIEAVTRKPLNRKIENTINNVMFFILIGLFVFVTYNDIIRLIKG
;
A
#
# COMPACT_ATOMS: atom_id res chain seq x y z
N MET A 1 26.96 -4.12 -9.83
CA MET A 1 26.30 -5.45 -9.76
C MET A 1 25.37 -5.40 -8.56
N ASP A 2 24.21 -6.06 -8.61
CA ASP A 2 23.30 -6.06 -7.46
C ASP A 2 23.97 -6.84 -6.31
N SER A 3 24.34 -6.14 -5.23
CA SER A 3 25.12 -6.65 -4.10
C SER A 3 24.19 -6.85 -2.90
N SER A 4 24.38 -7.88 -2.07
CA SER A 4 23.67 -8.01 -0.79
C SER A 4 24.22 -7.13 0.34
N GLU A 5 25.09 -6.18 0.00
CA GLU A 5 25.64 -5.17 0.90
C GLU A 5 24.56 -4.15 1.33
N ILE A 6 24.57 -3.86 2.63
CA ILE A 6 23.62 -2.96 3.30
C ILE A 6 24.20 -1.54 3.26
N LEU A 7 23.49 -0.62 2.60
CA LEU A 7 23.87 0.81 2.61
C LEU A 7 23.48 1.48 3.92
N GLY A 8 22.31 1.14 4.44
CA GLY A 8 21.75 1.79 5.60
C GLY A 8 20.77 0.89 6.34
N VAL A 9 20.69 1.11 7.63
CA VAL A 9 19.76 0.45 8.54
C VAL A 9 18.80 1.52 9.07
N SER A 10 17.51 1.29 8.90
CA SER A 10 16.48 2.19 9.42
C SER A 10 16.54 2.19 10.95
N PRO A 11 16.48 3.37 11.60
CA PRO A 11 16.23 3.46 13.03
C PRO A 11 14.97 2.66 13.39
N ASP A 12 14.99 2.03 14.56
CA ASP A 12 13.82 1.33 15.13
C ASP A 12 13.26 0.23 14.21
N SER A 13 14.15 -0.63 13.70
CA SER A 13 13.82 -1.73 12.81
C SER A 13 14.38 -3.08 13.30
N PRO A 14 13.87 -4.23 12.78
CA PRO A 14 14.38 -5.54 13.15
C PRO A 14 15.88 -5.69 12.88
N ALA A 15 16.40 -5.01 11.86
CA ALA A 15 17.82 -4.97 11.53
C ALA A 15 18.68 -4.45 12.68
N VAL A 16 18.23 -3.40 13.39
CA VAL A 16 18.96 -2.84 14.54
C VAL A 16 19.00 -3.87 15.67
N THR A 17 17.87 -4.53 15.95
CA THR A 17 17.77 -5.58 16.97
C THR A 17 18.64 -6.79 16.61
N ALA A 18 18.74 -7.13 15.32
CA ALA A 18 19.65 -8.16 14.80
C ALA A 18 21.14 -7.73 14.77
N GLY A 19 21.44 -6.47 15.15
CA GLY A 19 22.78 -5.93 15.21
C GLY A 19 23.39 -5.58 13.85
N LEU A 20 22.58 -5.50 12.78
CA LEU A 20 23.02 -5.10 11.46
C LEU A 20 23.49 -3.65 11.43
N GLN A 21 24.44 -3.37 10.55
CA GLN A 21 25.05 -2.07 10.33
C GLN A 21 25.22 -1.81 8.82
N SER A 22 25.52 -0.56 8.49
CA SER A 22 25.99 -0.20 7.15
C SER A 22 27.27 -0.97 6.82
N GLU A 23 27.46 -1.33 5.55
CA GLU A 23 28.57 -2.13 4.99
C GLU A 23 28.54 -3.63 5.37
N ASP A 24 27.54 -4.09 6.13
CA ASP A 24 27.32 -5.52 6.32
C ASP A 24 26.85 -6.18 5.02
N ILE A 25 27.30 -7.42 4.78
CA ILE A 25 26.87 -8.23 3.64
C ILE A 25 25.95 -9.32 4.17
N LEU A 26 24.68 -9.27 3.80
CA LEU A 26 23.74 -10.33 4.15
C LEU A 26 24.02 -11.57 3.29
N THR A 27 24.26 -12.71 3.92
CA THR A 27 24.66 -13.94 3.23
C THR A 27 23.60 -15.02 3.25
N GLU A 28 22.73 -15.05 4.25
CA GLU A 28 21.71 -16.09 4.41
C GLU A 28 20.49 -15.59 5.18
N ILE A 29 19.29 -16.06 4.80
CA ILE A 29 18.07 -16.00 5.61
C ILE A 29 17.42 -17.38 5.62
N ASN A 30 17.11 -17.92 6.81
CA ASN A 30 16.44 -19.22 6.99
C ASN A 30 17.11 -20.38 6.20
N GLY A 31 18.43 -20.38 6.06
CA GLY A 31 19.18 -21.37 5.27
C GLY A 31 19.25 -21.10 3.77
N GLU A 32 18.53 -20.09 3.26
CA GLU A 32 18.57 -19.70 1.84
C GLU A 32 19.68 -18.67 1.60
N THR A 33 20.56 -18.96 0.64
CA THR A 33 21.72 -18.10 0.33
C THR A 33 21.28 -16.80 -0.35
N ILE A 34 21.80 -15.68 0.15
CA ILE A 34 21.53 -14.34 -0.39
C ILE A 34 22.80 -13.81 -1.08
N ASN A 35 22.78 -13.72 -2.41
CA ASN A 35 23.90 -13.15 -3.18
C ASN A 35 23.57 -11.76 -3.74
N SER A 36 22.29 -11.38 -3.74
CA SER A 36 21.80 -10.14 -4.32
C SER A 36 20.51 -9.67 -3.63
N TRP A 37 20.13 -8.40 -3.85
CA TRP A 37 18.82 -7.91 -3.40
C TRP A 37 17.65 -8.61 -4.06
N TYR A 38 17.83 -9.11 -5.29
CA TYR A 38 16.85 -9.95 -5.93
C TYR A 38 16.59 -11.24 -5.13
N ASP A 39 17.66 -11.93 -4.71
CA ASP A 39 17.56 -13.15 -3.90
C ASP A 39 16.88 -12.85 -2.56
N LEU A 40 17.31 -11.78 -1.90
CA LEU A 40 16.69 -11.32 -0.65
C LEU A 40 15.20 -11.05 -0.82
N SER A 41 14.82 -10.29 -1.84
CA SER A 41 13.41 -9.99 -2.11
C SER A 41 12.60 -11.26 -2.39
N ALA A 42 13.17 -12.22 -3.11
CA ALA A 42 12.53 -13.49 -3.42
C ALA A 42 12.35 -14.36 -2.16
N VAL A 43 13.36 -14.44 -1.28
CA VAL A 43 13.27 -15.18 -0.01
C VAL A 43 12.22 -14.53 0.89
N MET A 44 12.30 -13.21 1.08
CA MET A 44 11.36 -12.45 1.92
C MET A 44 9.90 -12.62 1.49
N GLN A 45 9.61 -12.57 0.19
CA GLN A 45 8.24 -12.75 -0.33
C GLN A 45 7.67 -14.15 -0.08
N ASN A 46 8.53 -15.15 0.11
CA ASN A 46 8.12 -16.54 0.31
C ASN A 46 8.07 -16.96 1.79
N LEU A 47 8.44 -16.09 2.73
CA LEU A 47 8.38 -16.37 4.17
C LEU A 47 6.97 -16.71 4.63
N ASN A 48 6.82 -17.79 5.40
CA ASN A 48 5.56 -18.17 6.05
C ASN A 48 5.52 -17.77 7.53
N THR A 49 6.56 -17.07 8.00
CA THR A 49 6.78 -16.75 9.40
C THR A 49 7.25 -15.31 9.56
N GLY A 50 6.87 -14.70 10.68
CA GLY A 50 7.37 -13.41 11.12
C GLY A 50 8.71 -13.50 11.86
N ILE A 51 9.28 -14.70 12.02
CA ILE A 51 10.54 -14.92 12.74
C ILE A 51 11.55 -15.55 11.79
N ILE A 52 12.74 -14.97 11.70
CA ILE A 52 13.79 -15.46 10.80
C ILE A 52 15.10 -15.70 11.54
N SER A 53 15.89 -16.63 11.03
CA SER A 53 17.33 -16.69 11.26
C SER A 53 18.07 -16.06 10.10
N MET A 54 19.19 -15.41 10.38
CA MET A 54 19.99 -14.75 9.36
C MET A 54 21.48 -14.81 9.66
N SER A 55 22.26 -14.81 8.59
CA SER A 55 23.72 -14.69 8.66
C SER A 55 24.21 -13.50 7.85
N TYR A 56 25.18 -12.78 8.38
CA TYR A 56 25.83 -11.66 7.69
C TYR A 56 27.33 -11.65 7.95
N GLU A 57 28.08 -11.03 7.03
CA GLU A 57 29.51 -10.81 7.14
C GLU A 57 29.80 -9.34 7.43
N ARG A 58 30.65 -9.08 8.44
CA ARG A 58 31.21 -7.76 8.74
C ARG A 58 32.72 -7.86 8.82
N ALA A 59 33.42 -7.14 7.93
CA ALA A 59 34.87 -7.11 7.86
C ALA A 59 35.54 -8.50 7.89
N GLY A 60 35.00 -9.48 7.14
CA GLY A 60 35.53 -10.84 7.07
C GLY A 60 35.10 -11.78 8.20
N THR A 61 34.31 -11.30 9.16
CA THR A 61 33.77 -12.12 10.27
C THR A 61 32.29 -12.42 10.03
N THR A 62 31.91 -13.70 10.12
CA THR A 62 30.52 -14.13 10.01
C THR A 62 29.81 -14.02 11.36
N TYR A 63 28.61 -13.45 11.33
CA TYR A 63 27.68 -13.36 12.43
C TYR A 63 26.43 -14.16 12.08
N GLN A 64 25.88 -14.85 13.07
CA GLN A 64 24.60 -15.56 12.94
C GLN A 64 23.68 -15.07 14.05
N VAL A 65 22.44 -14.79 13.68
CA VAL A 65 21.41 -14.32 14.59
C VAL A 65 20.15 -15.11 14.30
N ASP A 66 19.68 -15.81 15.33
CA ASP A 66 18.43 -16.57 15.30
C ASP A 66 17.31 -15.76 15.96
N ASP A 67 16.06 -16.19 15.74
CA ASP A 67 14.86 -15.64 16.38
C ASP A 67 14.66 -14.13 16.18
N VAL A 68 15.00 -13.61 14.99
CA VAL A 68 14.76 -12.22 14.62
C VAL A 68 13.29 -12.05 14.22
N VAL A 69 12.51 -11.40 15.07
CA VAL A 69 11.12 -11.04 14.75
C VAL A 69 11.10 -9.84 13.81
N ILE A 70 10.49 -9.99 12.64
CA ILE A 70 10.45 -9.00 11.58
C ILE A 70 9.07 -8.34 11.47
N SER A 71 9.02 -7.18 10.80
CA SER A 71 7.75 -6.52 10.52
C SER A 71 6.99 -7.27 9.44
N VAL A 72 5.72 -7.54 9.71
CA VAL A 72 4.77 -8.20 8.83
C VAL A 72 3.55 -7.30 8.68
N ILE A 73 3.22 -6.96 7.44
CA ILE A 73 2.05 -6.14 7.10
C ILE A 73 1.16 -6.95 6.16
N ILE A 74 -0.05 -7.27 6.60
CA ILE A 74 -1.08 -7.90 5.78
C ILE A 74 -1.88 -6.78 5.10
N GLN A 75 -1.35 -6.23 4.00
CA GLN A 75 -1.97 -5.09 3.31
C GLN A 75 -3.39 -5.38 2.83
N MET A 76 -3.70 -6.62 2.44
CA MET A 76 -5.06 -7.00 2.00
C MET A 76 -6.11 -6.88 3.11
N ALA A 77 -5.69 -7.04 4.36
CA ALA A 77 -6.55 -7.02 5.54
C ALA A 77 -6.41 -5.72 6.35
N GLY A 78 -5.34 -4.95 6.15
CA GLY A 78 -5.15 -3.69 6.87
C GLY A 78 -4.63 -3.87 8.30
N ILE A 79 -3.86 -4.94 8.57
CA ILE A 79 -3.29 -5.22 9.89
C ILE A 79 -1.77 -5.42 9.80
N SER A 80 -1.06 -5.12 10.88
CA SER A 80 0.37 -5.41 11.02
C SER A 80 0.76 -5.80 12.44
N ASN A 81 1.90 -6.49 12.59
CA ASN A 81 2.48 -6.85 13.89
C ASN A 81 3.39 -5.75 14.48
N LEU A 82 3.46 -4.58 13.82
CA LEU A 82 4.27 -3.44 14.24
C LEU A 82 3.40 -2.51 15.09
N GLU A 83 3.80 -2.32 16.33
CA GLU A 83 3.19 -1.35 17.24
C GLU A 83 3.83 0.04 17.12
N TYR A 84 3.02 1.09 17.26
CA TYR A 84 3.47 2.48 17.41
C TYR A 84 3.17 2.93 18.83
N ASP A 85 4.10 3.61 19.50
CA ASP A 85 3.90 4.16 20.85
C ASP A 85 2.82 5.27 20.85
N GLU A 86 2.21 5.53 22.01
CA GLU A 86 1.16 6.53 22.26
C GLU A 86 1.56 7.96 21.82
N ASP A 87 2.86 8.26 21.81
CA ASP A 87 3.42 9.55 21.37
C ASP A 87 3.78 9.59 19.87
N GLY A 88 3.48 8.54 19.10
CA GLY A 88 3.91 8.40 17.70
C GLY A 88 5.42 8.27 17.53
N GLN A 89 6.13 7.97 18.63
CA GLN A 89 7.55 7.62 18.63
C GLN A 89 7.67 6.12 18.29
N PHE A 90 8.69 5.75 17.52
CA PHE A 90 8.91 4.35 17.15
C PHE A 90 9.34 3.55 18.38
N VAL A 91 8.44 2.77 18.97
CA VAL A 91 8.80 1.64 19.83
C VAL A 91 8.43 0.39 19.06
N ALA A 92 9.37 -0.09 18.26
CA ALA A 92 9.17 -1.24 17.38
C ALA A 92 9.07 -2.53 18.21
N ILE A 93 7.89 -2.79 18.77
CA ILE A 93 7.53 -4.08 19.34
C ILE A 93 7.02 -4.94 18.19
N TYR A 94 7.75 -6.01 17.90
CA TYR A 94 7.33 -7.04 16.96
C TYR A 94 6.82 -8.20 17.79
N ASN A 95 5.50 -8.33 17.86
CA ASN A 95 4.90 -9.38 18.65
C ASN A 95 4.90 -10.70 17.87
N ASP A 96 5.31 -11.78 18.52
CA ASP A 96 5.15 -13.16 18.04
C ASP A 96 3.74 -13.70 18.37
N GLU A 97 3.12 -13.16 19.41
CA GLU A 97 1.70 -13.34 19.73
C GLU A 97 0.82 -12.62 18.70
N PRO A 98 -0.41 -13.12 18.43
CA PRO A 98 -1.29 -12.60 17.38
C PRO A 98 -2.00 -11.29 17.77
N ILE A 99 -1.26 -10.34 18.32
CA ILE A 99 -1.72 -9.01 18.67
C ILE A 99 -1.58 -8.08 17.46
N VAL A 100 -2.64 -7.35 17.15
CA VAL A 100 -2.62 -6.26 16.16
C VAL A 100 -1.74 -5.15 16.71
N GLY A 101 -0.60 -4.87 16.07
CA GLY A 101 0.24 -3.71 16.40
C GLY A 101 -0.27 -2.42 15.76
N ALA A 102 -0.84 -2.53 14.55
CA ALA A 102 -1.55 -1.44 13.91
C ALA A 102 -2.65 -1.95 12.99
N ALA A 103 -3.79 -1.28 13.04
CA ALA A 103 -4.90 -1.43 12.08
C ALA A 103 -4.96 -0.19 11.19
N PHE A 104 -5.29 -0.38 9.91
CA PHE A 104 -5.44 0.70 8.94
C PHE A 104 -6.41 0.30 7.82
N GLY A 105 -6.91 1.28 7.08
CA GLY A 105 -7.87 1.02 6.00
C GLY A 105 -9.14 0.37 6.55
N ARG A 106 -9.67 -0.66 5.88
CA ARG A 106 -10.95 -1.28 6.26
C ARG A 106 -10.93 -2.00 7.61
N ALA A 107 -9.77 -2.51 8.05
CA ALA A 107 -9.64 -3.05 9.40
C ALA A 107 -9.97 -2.00 10.46
N GLU A 108 -9.49 -0.77 10.26
CA GLU A 108 -9.74 0.36 11.16
C GLU A 108 -11.13 0.96 10.95
N THR A 109 -11.54 1.25 9.71
CA THR A 109 -12.78 2.00 9.43
C THR A 109 -14.05 1.16 9.49
N ASP A 110 -13.98 -0.08 9.02
CA ASP A 110 -15.16 -0.94 8.88
C ASP A 110 -15.16 -2.03 9.97
N GLY A 111 -13.96 -2.55 10.29
CA GLY A 111 -13.73 -3.54 11.32
C GLY A 111 -13.54 -2.96 12.72
N GLU A 112 -13.27 -1.66 12.84
CA GLU A 112 -13.00 -0.98 14.13
C GLU A 112 -11.89 -1.66 14.96
N LEU A 113 -10.97 -2.37 14.29
CA LEU A 113 -9.80 -2.97 14.91
C LEU A 113 -8.82 -1.88 15.35
N GLN A 114 -8.10 -2.16 16.44
CA GLN A 114 -7.19 -1.21 17.09
C GLN A 114 -5.89 -1.91 17.46
N SER A 115 -4.85 -1.11 17.71
CA SER A 115 -3.64 -1.64 18.34
C SER A 115 -3.98 -2.30 19.69
N GLY A 116 -3.35 -3.44 19.98
CA GLY A 116 -3.56 -4.22 21.20
C GLY A 116 -4.65 -5.29 21.11
N ASP A 117 -5.40 -5.36 20.00
CA ASP A 117 -6.40 -6.42 19.81
C ASP A 117 -5.72 -7.79 19.63
N LEU A 118 -6.06 -8.75 20.49
CA LEU A 118 -5.54 -10.13 20.39
C LEU A 118 -6.43 -10.95 19.46
N ILE A 119 -5.93 -11.30 18.27
CA ILE A 119 -6.64 -12.14 17.30
C ILE A 119 -6.64 -13.58 17.79
N THR A 120 -7.83 -14.19 17.86
CA THR A 120 -8.01 -15.58 18.30
C THR A 120 -8.51 -16.49 17.17
N SER A 121 -9.18 -15.93 16.16
CA SER A 121 -9.70 -16.68 15.01
C SER A 121 -9.85 -15.79 13.78
N LEU A 122 -9.64 -16.38 12.61
CA LEU A 122 -9.90 -15.74 11.31
C LEU A 122 -10.82 -16.64 10.48
N GLU A 123 -11.85 -16.04 9.87
CA GLU A 123 -12.75 -16.74 8.96
C GLU A 123 -12.93 -15.97 7.65
N ILE A 124 -12.79 -16.65 6.51
CA ILE A 124 -13.11 -16.13 5.18
C ILE A 124 -13.89 -17.19 4.42
N ASP A 125 -15.06 -16.84 3.89
CA ASP A 125 -15.88 -17.71 3.03
C ASP A 125 -16.13 -19.12 3.63
N GLY A 126 -16.26 -19.22 4.95
CA GLY A 126 -16.47 -20.47 5.69
C GLY A 126 -15.20 -21.29 5.98
N VAL A 127 -14.01 -20.79 5.58
CA VAL A 127 -12.71 -21.32 6.02
C VAL A 127 -12.33 -20.63 7.33
N ASN A 128 -12.39 -21.37 8.44
CA ASN A 128 -12.02 -20.88 9.75
C ASN A 128 -10.64 -21.42 10.18
N GLN A 129 -9.80 -20.54 10.71
CA GLN A 129 -8.51 -20.87 11.30
C GLN A 129 -8.42 -20.27 12.71
N VAL A 130 -8.17 -21.13 13.69
CA VAL A 130 -7.78 -20.69 15.04
C VAL A 130 -6.37 -20.11 14.96
N VAL A 131 -6.17 -18.95 15.59
CA VAL A 131 -4.92 -18.21 15.55
C VAL A 131 -4.25 -18.26 16.90
N THR A 132 -2.99 -18.69 16.92
CA THR A 132 -2.15 -18.73 18.12
C THR A 132 -0.84 -17.95 17.97
N SER A 133 -0.51 -17.55 16.74
CA SER A 133 0.72 -16.84 16.39
C SER A 133 0.52 -16.00 15.13
N TRP A 134 1.43 -15.05 14.88
CA TRP A 134 1.45 -14.33 13.59
C TRP A 134 1.71 -15.23 12.39
N ASP A 135 2.40 -16.36 12.57
CA ASP A 135 2.65 -17.33 11.51
C ASP A 135 1.34 -17.95 11.01
N ASP A 136 0.39 -18.22 11.91
CA ASP A 136 -0.96 -18.66 11.56
C ASP A 136 -1.66 -17.63 10.67
N ILE A 137 -1.55 -16.34 11.03
CA ILE A 137 -2.13 -15.21 10.27
C ILE A 137 -1.50 -15.14 8.87
N ILE A 138 -0.17 -15.22 8.77
CA ILE A 138 0.55 -15.19 7.50
C ILE A 138 0.10 -16.33 6.59
N VAL A 139 0.08 -17.56 7.11
CA VAL A 139 -0.33 -18.75 6.36
C VAL A 139 -1.78 -18.66 5.91
N PHE A 140 -2.67 -18.14 6.77
CA PHE A 140 -4.07 -17.92 6.45
C PHE A 140 -4.23 -16.99 5.24
N PHE A 141 -3.55 -15.83 5.24
CA PHE A 141 -3.67 -14.86 4.15
C PHE A 141 -2.86 -15.22 2.90
N LYS A 142 -1.93 -16.17 2.98
CA LYS A 142 -1.30 -16.76 1.78
C LYS A 142 -2.26 -17.61 0.97
N THR A 143 -3.21 -18.27 1.63
CA THR A 143 -4.17 -19.17 0.99
C THR A 143 -5.53 -18.49 0.74
N ASN A 144 -5.93 -17.55 1.58
CA ASN A 144 -7.17 -16.79 1.47
C ASN A 144 -6.88 -15.34 1.06
N THR A 145 -7.15 -15.01 -0.20
CA THR A 145 -6.61 -13.78 -0.84
C THR A 145 -7.67 -12.77 -1.27
N ARG A 146 -8.95 -13.04 -0.98
CA ARG A 146 -10.11 -12.18 -1.20
C ARG A 146 -11.28 -12.67 -0.36
N GLY A 147 -12.35 -11.89 -0.33
CA GLY A 147 -13.61 -12.24 0.34
C GLY A 147 -13.88 -11.32 1.53
N THR A 148 -14.97 -11.63 2.24
CA THR A 148 -15.30 -11.00 3.51
C THR A 148 -14.59 -11.76 4.62
N ILE A 149 -13.81 -11.04 5.42
CA ILE A 149 -13.17 -11.60 6.60
C ILE A 149 -14.00 -11.31 7.84
N THR A 150 -14.10 -12.31 8.71
CA THR A 150 -14.50 -12.15 10.10
C THR A 150 -13.30 -12.43 10.99
N VAL A 151 -12.90 -11.44 11.78
CA VAL A 151 -11.82 -11.50 12.74
C VAL A 151 -12.43 -11.60 14.13
N THR A 152 -12.20 -12.70 14.83
CA THR A 152 -12.54 -12.83 16.25
C THR A 152 -11.34 -12.41 17.07
N TYR A 153 -11.53 -11.45 17.96
CA TYR A 153 -10.45 -10.87 18.76
C TYR A 153 -10.87 -10.59 20.19
N GLU A 154 -9.89 -10.48 21.08
CA GLU A 154 -10.08 -10.10 22.48
C GLU A 154 -9.56 -8.67 22.69
N ARG A 155 -10.42 -7.81 23.25
CA ARG A 155 -10.06 -6.45 23.70
C ARG A 155 -10.46 -6.32 25.16
N GLU A 156 -9.48 -6.00 26.02
CA GLU A 156 -9.67 -5.87 27.47
C GLU A 156 -10.35 -7.08 28.14
N GLY A 157 -10.08 -8.31 27.70
CA GLY A 157 -10.71 -9.52 28.27
C GLY A 157 -12.04 -9.91 27.65
N VAL A 158 -12.56 -9.14 26.68
CA VAL A 158 -13.86 -9.35 26.05
C VAL A 158 -13.68 -9.79 24.61
N SER A 159 -14.33 -10.91 24.25
CA SER A 159 -14.37 -11.40 22.87
C SER A 159 -15.30 -10.53 22.02
N ASN A 160 -14.78 -10.06 20.88
CA ASN A 160 -15.47 -9.26 19.88
C ASN A 160 -15.27 -9.87 18.48
N GLU A 161 -16.05 -9.40 17.51
CA GLU A 161 -15.95 -9.79 16.11
C GLU A 161 -15.94 -8.55 15.21
N ALA A 162 -14.98 -8.49 14.30
CA ALA A 162 -14.89 -7.49 13.25
C ALA A 162 -15.15 -8.16 11.89
N THR A 163 -16.08 -7.63 11.09
CA THR A 163 -16.37 -8.21 9.76
C THR A 163 -16.27 -7.14 8.68
N TYR A 164 -15.38 -7.34 7.70
CA TYR A 164 -15.13 -6.38 6.63
C TYR A 164 -14.59 -7.06 5.37
N ASN A 165 -14.60 -6.35 4.23
CA ASN A 165 -14.15 -6.91 2.95
C ASN A 165 -12.66 -6.65 2.72
N LEU A 166 -11.92 -7.68 2.31
CA LEU A 166 -10.51 -7.55 1.96
C LEU A 166 -10.31 -6.78 0.65
N ILE A 167 -9.18 -6.08 0.54
CA ILE A 167 -8.66 -5.66 -0.76
C ILE A 167 -7.89 -6.85 -1.34
N SER A 168 -8.40 -7.45 -2.43
CA SER A 168 -7.83 -8.70 -2.91
C SER A 168 -6.34 -8.60 -3.29
N LYS A 169 -5.64 -9.74 -3.21
CA LYS A 169 -4.27 -9.85 -3.72
C LYS A 169 -4.13 -9.43 -5.17
N ASP A 170 -5.12 -9.74 -6.01
CA ASP A 170 -5.13 -9.38 -7.43
C ASP A 170 -5.27 -7.86 -7.62
N ALA A 171 -6.15 -7.22 -6.84
CA ALA A 171 -6.31 -5.77 -6.86
C ALA A 171 -5.03 -5.05 -6.42
N LEU A 172 -4.45 -5.47 -5.28
CA LEU A 172 -3.18 -4.92 -4.80
C LEU A 172 -2.06 -5.10 -5.83
N GLY A 173 -1.95 -6.29 -6.45
CA GLY A 173 -0.96 -6.56 -7.48
C GLY A 173 -1.08 -5.64 -8.70
N ARG A 174 -2.32 -5.33 -9.15
CA ARG A 174 -2.56 -4.37 -10.25
C ARG A 174 -2.18 -2.93 -9.87
N LEU A 175 -2.25 -2.59 -8.59
CA LEU A 175 -1.81 -1.31 -8.04
C LEU A 175 -0.29 -1.25 -7.79
N GLY A 176 0.42 -2.37 -7.96
CA GLY A 176 1.85 -2.48 -7.71
C GLY A 176 2.21 -2.72 -6.24
N TYR A 177 1.23 -3.12 -5.43
CA TYR A 177 1.41 -3.46 -4.03
C TYR A 177 1.50 -4.98 -3.83
N GLN A 178 2.25 -5.38 -2.81
CA GLN A 178 2.27 -6.75 -2.33
C GLN A 178 1.20 -6.92 -1.26
N ALA A 179 0.48 -8.05 -1.30
CA ALA A 179 -0.61 -8.28 -0.36
C ALA A 179 -0.14 -8.61 1.06
N ILE A 180 1.08 -9.14 1.18
CA ILE A 180 1.80 -9.35 2.44
C ILE A 180 3.19 -8.76 2.23
N VAL A 181 3.64 -7.91 3.14
CA VAL A 181 4.96 -7.28 3.11
C VAL A 181 5.74 -7.69 4.35
N PHE A 182 6.97 -8.13 4.15
CA PHE A 182 7.93 -8.45 5.19
C PHE A 182 9.05 -7.41 5.18
N GLN A 183 9.39 -6.83 6.33
CA GLN A 183 10.43 -5.79 6.42
C GLN A 183 11.42 -6.07 7.56
N ILE A 184 12.71 -5.98 7.22
CA ILE A 184 13.83 -6.04 8.18
C ILE A 184 14.40 -4.63 8.43
N GLY A 185 14.11 -3.64 7.58
CA GLY A 185 14.59 -2.26 7.75
C GLY A 185 16.01 -2.01 7.23
N ILE A 186 16.40 -2.68 6.14
CA ILE A 186 17.69 -2.48 5.46
C ILE A 186 17.49 -1.85 4.07
N THR A 187 18.45 -1.04 3.65
CA THR A 187 18.45 -0.36 2.34
C THR A 187 19.62 -0.84 1.48
N PRO A 188 19.40 -1.12 0.17
CA PRO A 188 20.46 -1.51 -0.76
C PRO A 188 21.51 -0.44 -1.03
N THR A 189 22.76 -0.86 -1.24
CA THR A 189 23.73 -0.04 -1.96
C THR A 189 23.25 0.20 -3.39
N SER A 190 23.33 1.44 -3.86
CA SER A 190 23.06 1.77 -5.26
C SER A 190 24.25 2.50 -5.86
N GLU A 191 24.71 2.02 -7.02
CA GLU A 191 25.74 2.71 -7.78
C GLU A 191 25.12 3.81 -8.64
N PHE A 192 25.79 4.95 -8.73
CA PHE A 192 25.36 6.02 -9.63
C PHE A 192 25.41 5.55 -11.09
N ASN A 193 24.26 5.61 -11.77
CA ASN A 193 24.16 5.28 -13.17
C ASN A 193 23.43 6.41 -13.92
N LEU A 194 24.19 7.24 -14.64
CA LEU A 194 23.64 8.40 -15.35
C LEU A 194 22.52 8.03 -16.33
N GLY A 195 22.67 6.92 -17.07
CA GLY A 195 21.66 6.46 -18.03
C GLY A 195 20.36 6.07 -17.33
N TYR A 196 20.47 5.31 -16.23
CA TYR A 196 19.33 4.97 -15.38
C TYR A 196 18.68 6.23 -14.80
N THR A 197 19.46 7.16 -14.23
CA THR A 197 18.95 8.40 -13.63
C THR A 197 18.19 9.26 -14.64
N LEU A 198 18.62 9.34 -15.90
CA LEU A 198 17.91 10.07 -16.95
C LEU A 198 16.65 9.35 -17.46
N ALA A 199 16.68 8.02 -17.52
CA ALA A 199 15.53 7.22 -17.93
C ALA A 199 14.47 7.05 -16.81
N TYR A 200 14.89 7.11 -15.56
CA TYR A 200 14.06 6.84 -14.39
C TYR A 200 12.81 7.75 -14.32
N PRO A 201 12.88 9.08 -14.52
CA PRO A 201 11.68 9.92 -14.54
C PRO A 201 10.64 9.49 -15.57
N PHE A 202 11.06 9.07 -16.78
CA PHE A 202 10.15 8.58 -17.81
C PHE A 202 9.52 7.23 -17.43
N LYS A 203 10.32 6.33 -16.85
CA LYS A 203 9.82 5.06 -16.33
C LYS A 203 8.80 5.28 -15.22
N THR A 204 9.10 6.16 -14.26
CA THR A 204 8.22 6.51 -13.15
C THR A 204 6.96 7.21 -13.64
N PHE A 205 7.07 8.13 -14.61
CA PHE A 205 5.91 8.76 -15.25
C PHE A 205 4.98 7.73 -15.87
N TYR A 206 5.53 6.80 -16.68
CA TYR A 206 4.74 5.74 -17.31
C TYR A 206 4.11 4.81 -16.26
N SER A 207 4.86 4.42 -15.23
CA SER A 207 4.36 3.59 -14.14
C SER A 207 3.20 4.26 -13.40
N ASN A 208 3.38 5.51 -12.98
CA ASN A 208 2.34 6.28 -12.29
C ASN A 208 1.10 6.48 -13.17
N MET A 209 1.31 6.70 -14.47
CA MET A 209 0.21 6.78 -15.44
C MET A 209 -0.57 5.47 -15.52
N MET A 210 0.12 4.33 -15.62
CA MET A 210 -0.53 3.02 -15.63
C MET A 210 -1.26 2.70 -14.32
N GLN A 211 -0.71 3.13 -13.18
CA GLN A 211 -1.39 3.00 -11.89
C GLN A 211 -2.75 3.71 -11.89
N VAL A 212 -2.85 4.93 -12.43
CA VAL A 212 -4.15 5.64 -12.52
C VAL A 212 -5.17 4.82 -13.30
N PHE A 213 -4.80 4.29 -14.47
CA PHE A 213 -5.70 3.48 -15.28
C PHE A 213 -6.07 2.16 -14.59
N ASN A 214 -5.13 1.53 -13.90
CA ASN A 214 -5.38 0.30 -13.14
C ASN A 214 -6.35 0.57 -11.97
N THR A 215 -6.14 1.65 -11.20
CA THR A 215 -7.03 2.05 -10.10
C THR A 215 -8.44 2.35 -10.62
N LEU A 216 -8.58 3.11 -11.70
CA LEU A 216 -9.90 3.38 -12.28
C LEU A 216 -10.55 2.12 -12.83
N GLY A 217 -9.77 1.23 -13.45
CA GLY A 217 -10.26 -0.06 -13.95
C GLY A 217 -10.80 -0.97 -12.85
N LEU A 218 -10.18 -0.95 -11.67
CA LEU A 218 -10.62 -1.71 -10.51
C LEU A 218 -12.03 -1.31 -10.03
N LEU A 219 -12.40 -0.03 -10.14
CA LEU A 219 -13.75 0.45 -9.78
C LEU A 219 -14.87 -0.16 -10.64
N PHE A 220 -14.52 -0.71 -11.80
CA PHE A 220 -15.47 -1.36 -12.71
C PHE A 220 -15.34 -2.89 -12.73
N ASP A 221 -14.38 -3.46 -12.00
CA ASP A 221 -14.21 -4.91 -11.91
C ASP A 221 -15.14 -5.46 -10.82
N ALA A 222 -16.28 -6.02 -11.23
CA ALA A 222 -17.29 -6.54 -10.30
C ALA A 222 -16.80 -7.70 -9.41
N LYS A 223 -15.61 -8.26 -9.66
CA LYS A 223 -14.96 -9.24 -8.78
C LYS A 223 -14.24 -8.60 -7.60
N GLU A 224 -13.91 -7.34 -7.73
CA GLU A 224 -13.26 -6.54 -6.70
C GLU A 224 -14.34 -5.74 -6.00
N ASP A 225 -14.50 -5.97 -4.70
CA ASP A 225 -15.45 -5.21 -3.88
C ASP A 225 -14.85 -3.85 -3.53
N LEU A 226 -14.49 -3.06 -4.55
CA LEU A 226 -13.93 -1.72 -4.43
C LEU A 226 -15.03 -0.71 -4.80
N GLY A 227 -15.40 0.13 -3.84
CA GLY A 227 -16.49 1.08 -3.97
C GLY A 227 -16.04 2.54 -3.96
N LEU A 228 -17.00 3.44 -4.13
CA LEU A 228 -16.78 4.89 -3.98
C LEU A 228 -16.33 5.29 -2.56
N GLY A 229 -16.56 4.42 -1.57
CA GLY A 229 -16.11 4.63 -0.18
C GLY A 229 -14.60 4.50 0.00
N ASP A 230 -13.92 3.75 -0.88
CA ASP A 230 -12.47 3.54 -0.84
C ASP A 230 -11.68 4.66 -1.54
N LEU A 231 -12.38 5.55 -2.25
CA LEU A 231 -11.76 6.70 -2.90
C LEU A 231 -11.61 7.85 -1.90
N SER A 232 -10.38 8.36 -1.78
CA SER A 232 -10.13 9.60 -1.05
C SER A 232 -10.65 10.80 -1.84
N GLY A 233 -11.56 11.55 -1.24
CA GLY A 233 -11.97 12.86 -1.75
C GLY A 233 -10.98 13.98 -1.44
N PRO A 234 -11.38 15.24 -1.64
CA PRO A 234 -10.52 16.40 -1.43
C PRO A 234 -10.00 16.53 0.00
N VAL A 235 -10.79 16.13 1.00
CA VAL A 235 -10.38 16.23 2.41
C VAL A 235 -9.41 15.10 2.75
N GLY A 236 -9.64 13.88 2.24
CA GLY A 236 -8.66 12.81 2.31
C GLY A 236 -7.33 13.15 1.62
N ILE A 237 -7.38 13.84 0.48
CA ILE A 237 -6.15 14.34 -0.17
C ILE A 237 -5.45 15.38 0.72
N PHE A 238 -6.19 16.26 1.39
CA PHE A 238 -5.60 17.23 2.32
C PHE A 238 -4.87 16.55 3.50
N THR A 239 -5.45 15.50 4.08
CA THR A 239 -4.79 14.76 5.18
C THR A 239 -3.53 14.05 4.69
N LEU A 240 -3.56 13.45 3.49
CA LEU A 240 -2.38 12.84 2.85
C LEU A 240 -1.29 13.88 2.57
N VAL A 241 -1.65 15.07 2.08
CA VAL A 241 -0.72 16.19 1.88
C VAL A 241 -0.08 16.59 3.22
N SER A 242 -0.89 16.75 4.27
CA SER A 242 -0.42 17.13 5.60
C SER A 242 0.55 16.10 6.19
N SER A 243 0.20 14.81 6.11
CA SER A 243 1.04 13.70 6.57
C SER A 243 2.32 13.55 5.75
N THR A 244 2.27 13.76 4.42
CA THR A 244 3.47 13.69 3.59
C THR A 244 4.39 14.89 3.82
N ALA A 245 3.82 16.07 4.10
CA ALA A 245 4.61 17.27 4.38
C ALA A 245 5.41 17.15 5.69
N SER A 246 4.89 16.45 6.70
CA SER A 246 5.64 16.19 7.95
C SER A 246 6.84 15.26 7.73
N GLN A 247 6.83 14.43 6.68
CA GLN A 247 7.95 13.57 6.28
C GLN A 247 9.09 14.35 5.58
N GLY A 248 8.90 15.65 5.32
CA GLY A 248 9.93 16.55 4.82
C GLY A 248 9.79 16.96 3.35
N PHE A 249 10.66 17.87 2.93
CA PHE A 249 10.54 18.56 1.63
C PHE A 249 10.63 17.63 0.42
N ILE A 250 11.49 16.61 0.46
CA ILE A 250 11.66 15.66 -0.64
C ILE A 250 10.39 14.81 -0.83
N ALA A 251 9.76 14.39 0.26
CA ALA A 251 8.52 13.60 0.23
C ALA A 251 7.38 14.39 -0.43
N ILE A 252 7.14 15.63 0.01
CA ILE A 252 6.07 16.46 -0.56
C ILE A 252 6.31 16.85 -2.02
N LEU A 253 7.57 17.03 -2.43
CA LEU A 253 7.91 17.28 -3.83
C LEU A 253 7.57 16.07 -4.72
N GLY A 254 7.92 14.86 -4.27
CA GLY A 254 7.57 13.61 -4.95
C GLY A 254 6.05 13.43 -5.04
N PHE A 255 5.34 13.67 -3.94
CA PHE A 255 3.88 13.57 -3.89
C PHE A 255 3.18 14.60 -4.78
N THR A 256 3.69 15.83 -4.84
CA THR A 256 3.21 16.87 -5.77
C THR A 256 3.38 16.43 -7.22
N GLY A 257 4.50 15.78 -7.55
CA GLY A 257 4.72 15.19 -8.87
C GLY A 257 3.69 14.10 -9.19
N PHE A 258 3.41 13.20 -8.24
CA PHE A 258 2.37 12.17 -8.38
C PHE A 258 0.98 12.78 -8.61
N LEU A 259 0.55 13.74 -7.78
CA LEU A 259 -0.73 14.43 -7.96
C LEU A 259 -0.83 15.17 -9.29
N SER A 260 0.27 15.77 -9.77
CA SER A 260 0.31 16.46 -11.06
C SER A 260 0.06 15.52 -12.24
N ILE A 261 0.60 14.30 -12.19
CA ILE A 261 0.34 13.25 -13.18
C ILE A 261 -1.15 12.87 -13.15
N ASN A 262 -1.71 12.65 -11.97
CA ASN A 262 -3.12 12.29 -11.81
C ASN A 262 -4.05 13.38 -12.39
N ILE A 263 -3.85 14.65 -12.02
CA ILE A 263 -4.67 15.76 -12.52
C ILE A 263 -4.51 15.91 -14.05
N GLY A 264 -3.28 15.81 -14.55
CA GLY A 264 -3.01 15.86 -15.99
C GLY A 264 -3.71 14.75 -16.77
N LEU A 265 -3.66 13.52 -16.27
CA LEU A 265 -4.32 12.37 -16.89
C LEU A 265 -5.83 12.44 -16.81
N LEU A 266 -6.37 12.82 -15.65
CA LEU A 266 -7.81 13.00 -15.47
C LEU A 266 -8.34 14.06 -16.44
N ASN A 267 -7.61 15.16 -16.64
CA ASN A 267 -7.98 16.19 -17.62
C ASN A 267 -7.92 15.70 -19.07
N LEU A 268 -7.08 14.72 -19.39
CA LEU A 268 -6.99 14.12 -20.73
C LEU A 268 -8.04 13.03 -20.98
N MET A 269 -8.79 12.60 -19.96
CA MET A 269 -9.84 11.59 -20.15
C MET A 269 -10.95 12.11 -21.08
N PRO A 270 -11.65 11.22 -21.81
CA PRO A 270 -12.71 11.56 -22.75
C PRO A 270 -14.03 11.96 -22.05
N ILE A 271 -13.94 12.79 -21.00
CA ILE A 271 -15.07 13.28 -20.22
C ILE A 271 -15.39 14.71 -20.67
N PRO A 272 -16.62 15.00 -21.13
CA PRO A 272 -17.02 16.36 -21.43
C PRO A 272 -16.90 17.27 -20.20
N ALA A 273 -16.66 18.56 -20.40
CA ALA A 273 -16.19 19.54 -19.42
C ALA A 273 -14.70 19.50 -19.05
N LEU A 274 -13.97 18.42 -19.36
CA LEU A 274 -12.51 18.35 -19.25
C LEU A 274 -11.83 18.54 -20.62
N ASP A 275 -10.53 18.79 -20.63
CA ASP A 275 -9.75 19.05 -21.85
C ASP A 275 -9.78 17.87 -22.84
N GLY A 276 -9.80 16.63 -22.33
CA GLY A 276 -9.92 15.42 -23.14
C GLY A 276 -11.28 15.25 -23.79
N GLY A 277 -12.34 15.81 -23.22
CA GLY A 277 -13.65 15.91 -23.88
C GLY A 277 -13.59 16.74 -25.17
N ARG A 278 -12.80 17.81 -25.18
CA ARG A 278 -12.55 18.61 -26.40
C ARG A 278 -11.80 17.81 -27.45
N LEU A 279 -10.82 16.99 -27.04
CA LEU A 279 -10.11 16.09 -27.95
C LEU A 279 -11.07 15.08 -28.61
N VAL A 280 -12.04 14.56 -27.86
CA VAL A 280 -13.09 13.68 -28.42
C VAL A 280 -13.93 14.40 -29.47
N PHE A 281 -14.40 15.63 -29.17
CA PHE A 281 -15.17 16.40 -30.14
C PHE A 281 -14.37 16.70 -31.41
N LEU A 282 -13.10 17.09 -31.27
CA LEU A 282 -12.20 17.28 -32.42
C LEU A 282 -11.98 15.99 -33.21
N GLY A 283 -11.88 14.83 -32.53
CA GLY A 283 -11.81 13.52 -33.18
C GLY A 283 -13.06 13.21 -33.99
N ILE A 284 -14.24 13.47 -33.44
CA ILE A 284 -15.52 13.32 -34.15
C ILE A 284 -15.57 14.26 -35.37
N GLU A 285 -15.16 15.52 -35.22
CA GLU A 285 -15.10 16.48 -36.33
C GLU A 285 -14.11 16.01 -37.41
N ALA A 286 -12.96 15.44 -37.04
CA ALA A 286 -11.97 14.92 -37.97
C ALA A 286 -12.52 13.73 -38.80
N VAL A 287 -13.28 12.83 -38.17
CA VAL A 287 -13.92 11.68 -38.85
C VAL A 287 -15.10 12.13 -39.71
N THR A 288 -15.98 12.97 -39.16
CA THR A 288 -17.20 13.42 -39.84
C THR A 288 -16.94 14.54 -40.86
N ARG A 289 -15.76 15.16 -40.81
CA ARG A 289 -15.35 16.35 -41.59
C ARG A 289 -16.34 17.51 -41.50
N LYS A 290 -17.13 17.57 -40.44
CA LYS A 290 -18.14 18.60 -40.20
C LYS A 290 -17.98 19.17 -38.79
N PRO A 291 -18.12 20.50 -38.62
CA PRO A 291 -18.07 21.08 -37.29
C PRO A 291 -19.25 20.57 -36.47
N LEU A 292 -18.99 20.22 -35.22
CA LEU A 292 -20.02 19.83 -34.26
C LEU A 292 -20.87 21.06 -33.93
N ASN A 293 -22.15 20.82 -33.65
CA ASN A 293 -23.04 21.90 -33.29
C ASN A 293 -22.62 22.46 -31.92
N ARG A 294 -22.14 23.71 -31.91
CA ARG A 294 -21.69 24.42 -30.71
C ARG A 294 -22.73 24.44 -29.58
N LYS A 295 -24.02 24.47 -29.90
CA LYS A 295 -25.07 24.40 -28.87
C LYS A 295 -25.07 23.04 -28.19
N ILE A 296 -24.95 21.96 -28.96
CA ILE A 296 -24.90 20.59 -28.44
C ILE A 296 -23.65 20.41 -27.60
N GLU A 297 -22.49 20.83 -28.12
CA GLU A 297 -21.22 20.78 -27.38
C GLU A 297 -21.31 21.52 -26.04
N ASN A 298 -21.77 22.77 -26.04
CA ASN A 298 -21.91 23.57 -24.83
C ASN A 298 -22.91 22.96 -23.85
N THR A 299 -24.03 22.42 -24.33
CA THR A 299 -25.00 21.74 -23.46
C THR A 299 -24.40 20.50 -22.82
N ILE A 300 -23.72 19.64 -23.58
CA ILE A 300 -23.07 18.43 -23.07
C ILE A 300 -22.01 18.81 -22.02
N ASN A 301 -21.14 19.78 -22.34
CA ASN A 301 -20.12 20.27 -21.40
C ASN A 301 -20.75 20.82 -20.12
N ASN A 302 -21.77 21.66 -20.20
CA ASN A 302 -22.41 22.22 -19.02
C ASN A 302 -23.07 21.14 -18.15
N VAL A 303 -23.78 20.18 -18.77
CA VAL A 303 -24.41 19.08 -18.04
C VAL A 303 -23.36 18.25 -17.31
N MET A 304 -22.29 17.84 -18.00
CA MET A 304 -21.22 17.07 -17.37
C MET A 304 -20.47 17.86 -16.29
N PHE A 305 -20.25 19.16 -16.49
CA PHE A 305 -19.66 20.03 -15.49
C PHE A 305 -20.46 20.03 -14.18
N PHE A 306 -21.79 20.18 -14.27
CA PHE A 306 -22.65 20.12 -13.08
C PHE A 306 -22.67 18.73 -12.43
N ILE A 307 -22.62 17.65 -13.22
CA ILE A 307 -22.49 16.28 -12.69
C ILE A 307 -21.17 16.12 -11.92
N LEU A 308 -20.05 16.61 -12.47
CA LEU A 308 -18.74 16.55 -11.82
C LEU A 308 -18.71 17.36 -10.52
N ILE A 309 -19.32 18.55 -10.50
CA ILE A 309 -19.48 19.32 -9.25
C ILE A 309 -20.33 18.54 -8.24
N GLY A 310 -21.43 17.93 -8.68
CA GLY A 310 -22.28 17.10 -7.82
C GLY A 310 -21.50 15.94 -7.20
N LEU A 311 -20.70 15.24 -8.00
CA LEU A 311 -19.81 14.18 -7.53
C LEU A 311 -18.77 14.70 -6.53
N PHE A 312 -18.14 15.84 -6.82
CA PHE A 312 -17.17 16.48 -5.93
C PHE A 312 -17.78 16.76 -4.55
N VAL A 313 -18.98 17.35 -4.51
CA VAL A 313 -19.69 17.64 -3.26
C VAL A 313 -20.05 16.34 -2.52
N PHE A 314 -20.53 15.32 -3.24
CA PHE A 314 -20.88 14.02 -2.67
C PHE A 314 -19.68 13.31 -2.01
N VAL A 315 -18.55 13.21 -2.70
CA VAL A 315 -17.35 12.56 -2.16
C VAL A 315 -16.78 13.37 -0.99
N THR A 316 -16.77 14.71 -1.09
CA THR A 316 -16.35 15.59 0.02
C THR A 316 -17.21 15.38 1.27
N TYR A 317 -18.53 15.23 1.09
CA TYR A 317 -19.44 14.96 2.21
C TYR A 317 -19.14 13.61 2.88
N ASN A 318 -18.89 12.56 2.10
CA ASN A 318 -18.51 11.24 2.64
C ASN A 318 -17.18 11.30 3.39
N ASP A 319 -16.18 12.00 2.85
CA ASP A 319 -14.89 12.21 3.52
C ASP A 319 -15.05 12.89 4.89
N ILE A 320 -15.87 13.95 4.96
CA ILE A 320 -16.10 14.69 6.20
C ILE A 320 -16.77 13.81 7.25
N ILE A 321 -17.76 12.99 6.84
CA ILE A 321 -18.41 12.06 7.76
C ILE A 321 -17.42 11.06 8.33
N ARG A 322 -16.56 10.49 7.48
CA ARG A 322 -15.54 9.52 7.91
C ARG A 322 -14.62 10.15 8.97
N LEU A 323 -14.08 11.34 8.69
CA LEU A 323 -13.21 12.05 9.63
C LEU A 323 -13.87 12.41 10.98
N ILE A 324 -15.19 12.59 11.01
CA ILE A 324 -15.92 12.89 12.26
C ILE A 324 -16.21 11.61 13.06
N LYS A 325 -16.35 10.46 12.39
CA LYS A 325 -16.68 9.19 13.03
C LYS A 325 -15.47 8.46 13.63
N GLY A 326 -14.25 8.89 13.29
CA GLY A 326 -13.02 8.14 13.56
C GLY A 326 -12.71 7.33 12.33
#